data_AF-A0A6A2FRS6-F1
#
_entry.id   AF-A0A6A2FRS6-F1
#
_cell.length_a   1.000
_cell.length_b   1.000
_cell.length_c   1.000
_cell.angle_alpha   90.00
_cell.angle_beta   90.00
_cell.angle_gamma   90.00
#
_symmetry.space_group_name_H-M   'P 1'
#
loop_
_entity.id
_entity.type
_entity.pdbx_description
1 polymer ?
#
loop_
_entity_poly.entity_id
_entity_poly.type
_entity_poly.pdbx_seq_one_letter_code
_entity_poly.pdbx_strand_id
1 'polypeptide(L)'
;MLPFVLANQTFHKSERLGSKKHIARLYSEPTGSFFLYPVKFVYLVAPMREEVPAQVLISVPKRNFKKAHDRNRIKRQLREIYRKNKSILYDSLTSNKQQACFLIGYVGKEHITSELLEQKLVPLFKKFAHAVAENNS
;
A
#
# COMPACT_ATOMS: atom_id res chain seq x y z
N MET A 1 -20.75 -8.08 -13.28
CA MET A 1 -21.27 -7.81 -11.93
C MET A 1 -20.10 -8.07 -10.98
N LEU A 2 -19.35 -7.03 -10.58
CA LEU A 2 -18.17 -7.22 -9.72
C LEU A 2 -18.67 -7.64 -8.33
N PRO A 3 -18.33 -8.84 -7.83
CA PRO A 3 -18.75 -9.25 -6.50
C PRO A 3 -18.12 -8.28 -5.49
N PHE A 4 -19.01 -7.58 -4.79
CA PHE A 4 -18.75 -6.68 -3.71
C PHE A 4 -17.93 -7.39 -2.63
N VAL A 5 -16.60 -7.25 -2.67
CA VAL A 5 -15.76 -7.61 -1.53
C VAL A 5 -16.02 -6.55 -0.47
N LEU A 6 -17.02 -6.81 0.37
CA LEU A 6 -17.19 -6.16 1.66
C LEU A 6 -15.83 -6.03 2.33
N ALA A 7 -15.55 -4.83 2.84
CA ALA A 7 -14.31 -4.44 3.50
C ALA A 7 -14.04 -5.23 4.78
N ASN A 8 -13.86 -6.54 4.67
CA ASN A 8 -13.35 -7.38 5.72
C ASN A 8 -11.90 -6.99 5.94
N GLN A 9 -11.55 -6.76 7.21
CA GLN A 9 -10.18 -6.47 7.62
C GLN A 9 -9.34 -7.75 7.59
N THR A 10 -9.30 -8.46 6.47
CA THR A 10 -8.46 -9.62 6.19
C THR A 10 -7.36 -9.23 5.19
N PHE A 11 -6.29 -10.02 5.08
CA PHE A 11 -5.23 -9.79 4.09
C PHE A 11 -4.96 -11.08 3.31
N HIS A 12 -5.69 -11.25 2.21
CA HIS A 12 -5.66 -12.44 1.36
C HIS A 12 -4.41 -12.48 0.47
N LYS A 13 -4.13 -13.65 -0.13
CA LYS A 13 -3.00 -13.82 -1.05
C LYS A 13 -3.16 -12.95 -2.31
N SER A 14 -4.39 -12.76 -2.80
CA SER A 14 -4.73 -11.91 -3.96
C SER A 14 -4.38 -10.44 -3.75
N GLU A 15 -4.36 -9.96 -2.51
CA GLU A 15 -3.99 -8.58 -2.15
C GLU A 15 -2.47 -8.36 -2.18
N ARG A 16 -1.66 -9.41 -2.35
CA ARG A 16 -0.20 -9.29 -2.40
C ARG A 16 0.27 -9.04 -3.83
N LEU A 17 1.03 -7.96 -4.02
CA LEU A 17 1.65 -7.69 -5.31
C LEU A 17 2.84 -8.63 -5.53
N GLY A 18 2.63 -9.72 -6.29
CA GLY A 18 3.67 -10.68 -6.69
C GLY A 18 4.08 -10.59 -8.17
N SER A 19 3.34 -9.87 -8.99
CA SER A 19 3.59 -9.78 -10.43
C SER A 19 4.86 -8.96 -10.73
N LYS A 20 5.91 -9.61 -11.25
CA LYS A 20 7.17 -8.96 -11.66
C LYS A 20 6.97 -7.75 -12.59
N LYS A 21 6.03 -7.85 -13.55
CA LYS A 21 5.70 -6.74 -14.48
C LYS A 21 5.23 -5.50 -13.73
N HIS A 22 4.17 -5.62 -12.93
CA HIS A 22 3.65 -4.52 -12.12
C HIS A 22 4.66 -3.99 -11.09
N ILE A 23 5.47 -4.85 -10.48
CA ILE A 23 6.53 -4.40 -9.57
C ILE A 23 7.55 -3.54 -10.33
N ALA A 24 8.01 -3.98 -11.50
CA ALA A 24 8.94 -3.21 -12.31
C ALA A 24 8.36 -1.84 -12.68
N ARG A 25 7.12 -1.81 -13.17
CA ARG A 25 6.40 -0.57 -13.51
C ARG A 25 6.24 0.37 -12.32
N LEU A 26 5.91 -0.17 -11.15
CA LEU A 26 5.77 0.60 -9.91
C LEU A 26 7.08 1.31 -9.51
N TYR A 27 8.24 0.79 -9.92
CA TYR A 27 9.54 1.43 -9.72
C TYR A 27 9.96 2.35 -10.87
N SER A 28 9.63 2.02 -12.12
CA SER A 28 10.10 2.77 -13.31
C SER A 28 9.18 3.92 -13.71
N GLU A 29 7.86 3.72 -13.61
CA GLU A 29 6.83 4.65 -14.09
C GLU A 29 5.62 4.68 -13.12
N PRO A 30 5.83 5.05 -11.84
CA PRO A 30 4.72 5.18 -10.91
C PRO A 30 3.77 6.30 -11.35
N THR A 31 2.47 6.12 -11.12
CA THR A 31 1.48 7.21 -11.27
C THR A 31 1.78 8.33 -10.28
N GLY A 32 2.21 7.99 -9.07
CA GLY A 32 2.66 8.97 -8.10
C GLY A 32 3.28 8.36 -6.86
N SER A 33 3.77 9.23 -5.99
CA SER A 33 4.31 8.82 -4.69
C SER A 33 4.12 9.89 -3.64
N PHE A 34 3.99 9.45 -2.40
CA PHE A 34 3.96 10.30 -1.22
C PHE A 34 5.03 9.85 -0.24
N PHE A 35 5.58 10.81 0.49
CA PHE A 35 6.61 10.56 1.48
C PHE A 35 6.26 11.27 2.79
N LEU A 36 6.30 10.52 3.88
CA LEU A 36 6.22 11.05 5.22
C LEU A 36 7.09 10.18 6.12
N TYR A 37 8.24 10.71 6.55
CA TYR A 37 9.22 9.91 7.30
C TYR A 37 8.57 9.17 8.48
N PRO A 38 8.81 7.86 8.64
CA PRO A 38 9.78 7.01 7.93
C PRO A 38 9.20 6.20 6.75
N VAL A 39 8.05 6.59 6.21
CA VAL A 39 7.30 5.82 5.20
C VAL A 39 7.35 6.50 3.82
N LYS A 40 7.64 5.68 2.80
CA LYS A 40 7.43 6.01 1.38
C LYS A 40 6.25 5.20 0.87
N PHE A 41 5.27 5.86 0.28
CA PHE A 41 4.12 5.25 -0.37
C PHE A 41 4.19 5.54 -1.86
N VAL A 42 4.26 4.51 -2.70
CA VAL A 42 4.28 4.65 -4.16
C VAL A 42 3.08 3.91 -4.71
N TYR A 43 2.45 4.46 -5.76
CA TYR A 43 1.29 3.85 -6.37
C TYR A 43 1.36 3.89 -7.89
N LEU A 44 0.74 2.90 -8.51
CA LEU A 44 0.50 2.79 -9.94
C LEU A 44 -0.97 2.45 -10.13
N VAL A 45 -1.72 3.31 -10.80
CA VAL A 45 -3.10 3.05 -11.22
C VAL A 45 -3.04 2.32 -12.55
N ALA A 46 -3.51 1.07 -12.56
CA ALA A 46 -3.46 0.20 -13.73
C ALA A 46 -4.45 -0.96 -13.56
N PRO A 47 -5.03 -1.48 -14.66
CA PRO A 47 -5.85 -2.68 -14.61
C PRO A 47 -5.01 -3.87 -14.13
N MET A 48 -5.58 -4.67 -13.22
CA MET A 48 -4.95 -5.81 -12.59
C MET A 48 -5.70 -7.09 -12.97
N ARG A 49 -5.00 -8.23 -12.95
CA ARG A 49 -5.61 -9.54 -13.25
C ARG A 49 -6.52 -10.05 -12.14
N GLU A 50 -6.18 -9.71 -10.89
CA GLU A 50 -6.95 -10.14 -9.72
C GLU A 50 -8.18 -9.26 -9.55
N GLU A 51 -9.30 -9.83 -9.12
CA GLU A 51 -10.56 -9.12 -8.82
C GLU A 51 -10.51 -8.41 -7.44
N VAL A 52 -9.41 -7.70 -7.17
CA VAL A 52 -9.26 -6.87 -5.97
C VAL A 52 -9.01 -5.42 -6.39
N PRO A 53 -9.55 -4.41 -5.66
CA PRO A 53 -9.30 -3.01 -5.98
C PRO A 53 -7.81 -2.67 -5.93
N ALA A 54 -7.06 -3.27 -5.00
CA ALA A 54 -5.63 -3.01 -4.91
C ALA A 54 -4.78 -4.22 -4.50
N GLN A 55 -3.53 -4.22 -4.97
CA GLN A 55 -2.47 -5.10 -4.50
C GLN A 55 -1.34 -4.31 -3.84
N VAL A 56 -0.69 -4.87 -2.82
CA VAL A 56 0.37 -4.18 -2.06
C VAL A 56 1.67 -5.00 -1.99
N LEU A 57 2.78 -4.30 -2.16
CA LEU A 57 4.14 -4.73 -1.88
C LEU A 57 4.67 -3.98 -0.66
N ILE A 58 5.27 -4.69 0.30
CA ILE A 58 5.86 -4.07 1.50
C ILE A 58 7.37 -4.29 1.50
N SER A 59 8.11 -3.19 1.58
CA SER A 59 9.57 -3.19 1.54
C SER A 59 10.19 -2.61 2.80
N VAL A 60 11.22 -3.28 3.31
CA VAL A 60 12.04 -2.83 4.44
C VAL A 60 13.50 -3.12 4.08
N PRO A 61 14.39 -2.13 4.05
CA PRO A 61 15.75 -2.27 3.52
C PRO A 61 16.63 -3.10 4.46
N LYS A 62 17.34 -4.08 3.88
CA LYS A 62 18.34 -4.92 4.58
C LYS A 62 19.50 -4.10 5.16
N ARG A 63 19.87 -2.98 4.50
CA ARG A 63 20.97 -2.11 4.95
C ARG A 63 20.73 -1.50 6.34
N ASN A 64 19.49 -1.12 6.66
CA ASN A 64 19.15 -0.49 7.94
C ASN A 64 18.82 -1.55 9.00
N PHE A 65 18.15 -2.64 8.61
CA PHE A 65 17.76 -3.72 9.52
C PHE A 65 18.40 -5.03 9.06
N LYS A 66 19.60 -5.32 9.58
CA LYS A 66 20.37 -6.51 9.19
C LYS A 66 19.70 -7.82 9.65
N LYS A 67 19.10 -7.81 10.84
CA LYS A 67 18.43 -8.98 11.42
C LYS A 67 17.06 -9.20 10.77
N ALA A 68 16.73 -10.46 10.48
CA ALA A 68 15.49 -10.81 9.80
C ALA A 68 14.25 -10.54 10.67
N HIS A 69 14.34 -10.77 11.98
CA HIS A 69 13.23 -10.54 12.91
C HIS A 69 12.83 -9.06 12.98
N ASP A 70 13.79 -8.14 12.91
CA ASP A 70 13.54 -6.69 12.90
C ASP A 70 12.74 -6.27 11.67
N ARG A 71 13.19 -6.68 10.48
CA ARG A 71 12.48 -6.44 9.22
C ARG A 71 11.08 -7.04 9.27
N ASN A 72 10.95 -8.27 9.77
CA ASN A 72 9.68 -8.98 9.83
C ASN A 72 8.70 -8.31 10.79
N ARG A 73 9.19 -7.77 11.92
CA ARG A 73 8.38 -6.97 12.85
C ARG A 73 7.81 -5.74 12.14
N ILE A 74 8.64 -4.94 11.47
CA ILE A 74 8.20 -3.75 10.74
C ILE A 74 7.21 -4.13 9.63
N LYS A 75 7.51 -5.18 8.85
CA LYS A 75 6.60 -5.68 7.81
C LYS A 75 5.26 -6.15 8.39
N ARG A 76 5.24 -6.75 9.59
CA ARG A 76 3.99 -7.11 10.28
C ARG A 76 3.20 -5.87 10.68
N GLN A 77 3.85 -4.86 11.27
CA GLN A 77 3.19 -3.60 11.64
C GLN A 77 2.56 -2.91 10.42
N LEU A 78 3.31 -2.77 9.32
CA LEU A 78 2.79 -2.18 8.07
C LEU A 78 1.60 -2.96 7.49
N ARG A 79 1.65 -4.29 7.52
CA ARG A 79 0.52 -5.13 7.07
C ARG A 79 -0.72 -4.92 7.92
N GLU A 80 -0.57 -4.89 9.24
CA GLU A 80 -1.71 -4.71 10.14
C GLU A 80 -2.36 -3.33 9.96
N ILE A 81 -1.56 -2.28 9.82
CA ILE A 81 -2.09 -0.93 9.57
C ILE A 81 -2.80 -0.88 8.22
N TYR A 82 -2.20 -1.46 7.16
CA TYR A 82 -2.87 -1.58 5.86
C TYR A 82 -4.20 -2.34 5.99
N ARG A 83 -4.20 -3.52 6.61
CA ARG A 83 -5.40 -4.37 6.80
C ARG A 83 -6.54 -3.62 7.49
N LYS A 84 -6.23 -2.83 8.53
CA LYS A 84 -7.22 -2.03 9.29
C LYS A 84 -7.78 -0.86 8.48
N ASN A 85 -6.97 -0.25 7.63
CA ASN A 85 -7.29 1.03 6.97
C ASN A 85 -7.49 0.92 5.44
N LYS A 86 -7.49 -0.29 4.88
CA LYS A 86 -7.56 -0.48 3.41
C LYS A 86 -8.86 0.01 2.77
N SER A 87 -9.96 0.11 3.53
CA SER A 87 -11.23 0.67 3.05
C SER A 87 -11.04 2.05 2.45
N ILE A 88 -10.23 2.92 3.09
CA ILE A 88 -9.91 4.26 2.57
C ILE A 88 -9.42 4.22 1.11
N LEU A 89 -8.59 3.22 0.79
CA LEU A 89 -8.03 3.03 -0.55
C LEU A 89 -9.06 2.35 -1.48
N TYR A 90 -9.75 1.34 -0.97
CA TYR A 90 -10.66 0.49 -1.74
C TYR A 90 -11.92 1.26 -2.16
N ASP A 91 -12.47 2.07 -1.25
CA ASP A 91 -13.68 2.86 -1.49
C ASP A 91 -13.43 3.87 -2.60
N SER A 92 -12.28 4.55 -2.56
CA SER A 92 -11.83 5.48 -3.61
C SER A 92 -11.65 4.77 -4.95
N LEU A 93 -10.94 3.63 -4.99
CA LEU A 93 -10.70 2.89 -6.23
C LEU A 93 -11.99 2.32 -6.83
N THR A 94 -12.86 1.75 -5.99
CA THR A 94 -14.11 1.12 -6.42
C THR A 94 -15.08 2.16 -6.98
N SER A 95 -15.23 3.31 -6.31
CA SER A 95 -16.08 4.41 -6.78
C SER A 95 -15.64 4.94 -8.14
N ASN A 96 -14.33 4.95 -8.39
CA ASN A 96 -13.74 5.39 -9.65
C ASN A 96 -13.57 4.27 -10.68
N LYS A 97 -14.02 3.04 -10.40
CA LYS A 97 -13.85 1.84 -11.26
C LYS A 97 -12.39 1.61 -11.68
N GLN A 98 -11.46 1.90 -10.79
CA GLN A 98 -10.03 1.77 -11.02
C GLN A 98 -9.42 0.66 -10.16
N GLN A 99 -8.26 0.18 -10.58
CA GLN A 99 -7.41 -0.69 -9.79
C GLN A 99 -6.03 -0.06 -9.65
N ALA A 100 -5.34 -0.40 -8.55
CA ALA A 100 -4.00 0.08 -8.32
C ALA A 100 -3.09 -0.97 -7.68
N CYS A 101 -1.79 -0.75 -7.81
CA CYS A 101 -0.81 -1.44 -6.98
C CYS A 101 0.05 -0.46 -6.19
N PHE A 102 0.42 -0.88 -4.98
CA PHE A 102 1.07 -0.04 -3.99
C PHE A 102 2.41 -0.62 -3.55
N LEU A 103 3.37 0.26 -3.26
CA LEU A 103 4.57 -0.05 -2.51
C LEU A 103 4.55 0.77 -1.22
N ILE A 104 4.52 0.07 -0.09
CA ILE A 104 4.71 0.66 1.23
C ILE A 104 6.14 0.35 1.67
N GLY A 105 7.01 1.35 1.57
CA GLY A 105 8.42 1.24 1.92
C GLY A 105 8.74 1.90 3.26
N TYR A 106 9.35 1.16 4.17
CA TYR A 106 9.94 1.75 5.38
C TYR A 106 11.38 2.17 5.09
N VAL A 107 11.72 3.45 5.25
CA VAL A 107 13.08 3.98 5.00
C VAL A 107 13.79 4.44 6.27
N GLY A 108 13.12 4.37 7.42
CA GLY A 108 13.70 4.71 8.72
C GLY A 108 14.90 3.82 9.08
N LYS A 109 15.70 4.31 10.02
CA LYS A 109 16.89 3.60 10.53
C LYS A 109 16.65 2.92 11.89
N GLU A 110 15.54 3.25 12.54
CA GLU A 110 15.22 2.82 13.90
C GLU A 110 13.87 2.12 13.95
N HIS A 111 13.63 1.39 15.05
CA HIS A 111 12.32 0.81 15.32
C HIS A 111 11.29 1.91 15.61
N ILE A 112 10.05 1.65 15.21
CA ILE A 112 8.93 2.56 15.43
C ILE A 112 7.79 1.79 16.09
N THR A 113 7.03 2.48 16.93
CA THR A 113 5.81 1.92 17.51
C THR A 113 4.73 1.80 16.44
N SER A 114 3.78 0.89 16.65
CA SER A 114 2.71 0.67 15.66
C SER A 114 1.82 1.91 15.54
N GLU A 115 1.59 2.58 16.66
CA GLU A 115 0.77 3.78 16.81
C GLU A 115 1.36 4.94 16.02
N LEU A 116 2.67 5.20 16.19
CA LEU A 116 3.33 6.27 15.45
C LEU A 116 3.42 5.92 13.97
N LEU A 117 3.67 4.66 13.62
CA LEU A 117 3.69 4.23 12.22
C LEU A 117 2.32 4.39 11.54
N GLU A 118 1.23 4.12 12.25
CA GLU A 118 -0.14 4.32 11.78
C GLU A 118 -0.44 5.81 11.54
N GLN A 119 -0.03 6.68 12.48
CA GLN A 119 -0.13 8.14 12.32
C GLN A 119 0.65 8.67 11.10
N LYS A 120 1.68 7.96 10.62
CA LYS A 120 2.41 8.32 9.40
C LYS A 120 1.79 7.72 8.14
N LEU A 121 1.24 6.50 8.21
CA LEU A 121 0.75 5.78 7.04
C LEU A 121 -0.67 6.20 6.63
N VAL A 122 -1.58 6.39 7.57
CA VAL A 122 -2.99 6.75 7.28
C VAL A 122 -3.14 8.08 6.53
N PRO A 123 -2.41 9.15 6.86
CA PRO A 123 -2.44 10.38 6.05
C PRO A 123 -2.05 10.17 4.59
N LEU A 124 -1.12 9.24 4.30
CA LEU A 124 -0.73 8.91 2.93
C LEU A 124 -1.85 8.20 2.17
N PHE A 125 -2.63 7.35 2.84
CA PHE A 125 -3.80 6.71 2.24
C PHE A 125 -4.90 7.73 1.91
N LYS A 126 -5.16 8.68 2.81
CA LYS A 126 -6.11 9.77 2.55
C LYS A 126 -5.65 10.63 1.37
N LYS A 127 -4.37 11.01 1.31
CA LYS A 127 -3.79 11.75 0.18
C LYS A 127 -3.97 11.01 -1.15
N PHE A 128 -3.77 9.70 -1.15
CA PHE A 128 -4.06 8.88 -2.34
C PHE A 128 -5.54 8.91 -2.72
N ALA A 129 -6.44 8.73 -1.76
CA ALA A 129 -7.88 8.72 -2.03
C ALA A 129 -8.36 10.04 -2.64
N HIS A 130 -7.82 11.18 -2.18
CA HIS A 130 -8.06 12.49 -2.78
C HIS A 130 -7.48 12.62 -4.19
N ALA A 131 -6.22 12.24 -4.37
CA ALA A 131 -5.57 12.33 -5.68
C ALA A 131 -6.29 11.50 -6.75
N VAL A 132 -6.79 10.30 -6.40
CA VAL A 132 -7.56 9.47 -7.34
C VAL A 132 -8.93 10.06 -7.66
N ALA A 133 -9.58 10.72 -6.70
CA ALA A 133 -10.87 11.39 -6.94
C ALA A 133 -10.71 12.61 -7.88
N GLU A 134 -9.65 13.39 -7.71
CA GLU A 134 -9.37 14.58 -8.54
C GLU A 134 -9.04 14.22 -10.00
N ASN A 135 -8.32 13.12 -10.23
CA ASN A 135 -7.96 12.70 -11.60
C ASN A 135 -9.15 12.17 -12.43
N ASN A 136 -10.34 12.02 -11.85
CA ASN A 136 -11.57 11.59 -12.55
C ASN A 136 -12.62 12.71 -12.67
N SER A 137 -12.33 13.92 -12.19
CA SER A 137 -13.14 15.13 -12.40
C SER A 137 -12.58 15.95 -13.56
#